data_AF-A0AAN8HF64-F1
#
_entry.id   AF-A0AAN8HF64-F1
#
_cell.length_a   1.000
_cell.length_b   1.000
_cell.length_c   1.000
_cell.angle_alpha   90.00
_cell.angle_beta   90.00
_cell.angle_gamma   90.00
#
_symmetry.space_group_name_H-M   'P 1'
#
loop_
_entity.id
_entity.type
_entity.pdbx_description
1 polymer ?
#
loop_
_entity_poly.entity_id
_entity_poly.type
_entity_poly.pdbx_seq_one_letter_code
_entity_poly.pdbx_strand_id
1 'polypeptide(L)'
;MAELTFPVYSADALVNFFRVEVLTGQEAKHFGKSDLIPVPKPESIQALYMRVLHLLYRFRPELHSMVPLLVNIANPQYHEATLAITSVFMLMRKFLPICLVHDFSLSDLLVPKKQRTLTILSAIMNYLHFRKLRMVMIHEKTSKLRADRDRLQALHKGISEAQKKIETLK
;
A
#
# COMPACT_ATOMS: atom_id res chain seq x y z
N MET A 1 12.25 -25.23 -9.45
CA MET A 1 11.83 -24.14 -8.53
C MET A 1 12.52 -22.89 -9.02
N ALA A 2 11.78 -21.85 -9.41
CA ALA A 2 12.41 -20.59 -9.80
C ALA A 2 13.19 -20.04 -8.59
N GLU A 3 14.46 -19.75 -8.79
CA GLU A 3 15.32 -19.15 -7.77
C GLU A 3 14.69 -17.80 -7.37
N LEU A 4 14.47 -17.60 -6.06
CA LEU A 4 13.89 -16.34 -5.58
C LEU A 4 14.87 -15.22 -5.90
N THR A 5 14.42 -14.22 -6.66
CA THR A 5 15.25 -13.08 -7.09
C THR A 5 15.39 -11.99 -6.01
N PHE A 6 14.83 -12.22 -4.82
CA PHE A 6 14.87 -11.31 -3.68
C PHE A 6 15.27 -12.06 -2.40
N PRO A 7 15.94 -11.38 -1.44
CA PRO A 7 16.33 -12.00 -0.18
C PRO A 7 15.10 -12.35 0.66
N VAL A 8 15.15 -13.52 1.31
CA VAL A 8 14.16 -13.92 2.32
C VAL A 8 14.69 -13.55 3.70
N TYR A 9 13.94 -12.70 4.41
CA TYR A 9 14.34 -12.17 5.71
C TYR A 9 13.82 -13.03 6.87
N SER A 10 14.48 -12.93 8.02
CA SER A 10 14.04 -13.56 9.25
C SER A 10 12.78 -12.90 9.80
N ALA A 11 12.04 -13.62 10.65
CA ALA A 11 10.85 -13.07 11.30
C ALA A 11 11.16 -11.79 12.11
N ASP A 12 12.32 -11.71 12.76
CA ASP A 12 12.72 -10.53 13.54
C ASP A 12 12.95 -9.31 12.64
N ALA A 13 13.62 -9.51 11.50
CA ALA A 13 13.86 -8.44 10.54
C ALA A 13 12.55 -7.92 9.94
N LEU A 14 11.63 -8.83 9.58
CA LEU A 14 10.31 -8.46 9.07
C LEU A 14 9.50 -7.71 10.12
N VAL A 15 9.44 -8.19 11.36
CA VAL A 15 8.72 -7.51 12.45
C VAL A 15 9.25 -6.08 12.61
N ASN A 16 10.57 -5.90 12.70
CA ASN A 16 11.17 -4.57 12.84
C ASN A 16 10.83 -3.67 11.66
N PHE A 17 10.95 -4.17 10.43
CA PHE A 17 10.63 -3.41 9.23
C PHE A 17 9.17 -2.96 9.20
N PHE A 18 8.22 -3.89 9.38
CA PHE A 18 6.79 -3.58 9.29
C PHE A 18 6.31 -2.68 10.43
N ARG A 19 6.89 -2.79 11.63
CA ARG A 19 6.61 -1.86 12.75
C ARG A 19 6.99 -0.42 12.42
N VAL A 20 8.10 -0.22 11.71
CA VAL A 20 8.66 1.11 11.45
C VAL A 20 8.07 1.73 10.18
N GLU A 21 7.94 0.94 9.11
CA GLU A 21 7.68 1.47 7.77
C GLU A 21 6.21 1.30 7.32
N VAL A 22 5.40 0.50 8.02
CA VAL A 22 4.03 0.14 7.55
C VAL A 22 2.95 0.32 8.61
N LEU A 23 3.13 -0.26 9.80
CA LEU A 23 2.15 -0.24 10.89
C LEU A 23 2.18 1.10 11.64
N THR A 24 1.09 1.43 12.34
CA THR A 24 0.98 2.70 13.07
C THR A 24 0.48 2.54 14.50
N GLY A 25 0.94 3.42 15.39
CA GLY A 25 0.43 3.53 16.76
C GLY A 25 0.45 2.21 17.52
N GLN A 26 -0.75 1.74 17.93
CA GLN A 26 -0.91 0.50 18.68
C GLN A 26 -0.64 -0.75 17.84
N GLU A 27 -0.90 -0.72 16.52
CA GLU A 27 -0.66 -1.87 15.64
C GLU A 27 0.82 -2.27 15.68
N ALA A 28 1.71 -1.28 15.57
CA ALA A 28 3.15 -1.50 15.61
C ALA A 28 3.63 -2.03 16.97
N LYS A 29 3.02 -1.60 18.08
CA LYS A 29 3.40 -2.06 19.42
C LYS A 29 3.05 -3.53 19.64
N HIS A 30 1.87 -3.95 19.17
CA HIS A 30 1.36 -5.30 19.40
C HIS A 30 1.86 -6.33 18.39
N PHE A 31 2.16 -5.91 17.15
CA PHE A 31 2.64 -6.84 16.12
C PHE A 31 4.00 -7.40 16.48
N GLY A 32 4.13 -8.69 16.71
CA GLY A 32 5.36 -9.32 17.19
C GLY A 32 5.71 -10.62 16.46
N LYS A 33 6.83 -11.22 16.86
CA LYS A 33 7.32 -12.49 16.29
C LYS A 33 6.29 -13.62 16.42
N SER A 34 5.52 -13.63 17.51
CA SER A 34 4.44 -14.59 17.78
C SER A 34 3.29 -14.54 16.77
N ASP A 35 3.18 -13.47 15.98
CA ASP A 35 2.15 -13.35 14.95
C ASP A 35 2.57 -13.97 13.63
N LEU A 36 3.88 -14.24 13.46
CA LEU A 36 4.47 -14.84 12.26
C LEU A 36 4.92 -16.29 12.48
N ILE A 37 5.34 -16.63 13.69
CA ILE A 37 5.90 -17.95 14.02
C ILE A 37 5.41 -18.45 15.39
N PRO A 38 5.36 -19.77 15.62
CA PRO A 38 5.65 -20.87 14.67
C PRO A 38 4.58 -21.03 13.60
N VAL A 39 3.34 -20.62 13.89
CA VAL A 39 2.21 -20.61 12.97
C VAL A 39 1.74 -19.16 12.84
N PRO A 40 1.75 -18.57 11.63
CA PRO A 40 1.27 -17.21 11.46
C PRO A 40 -0.22 -17.08 11.80
N LYS A 41 -0.61 -15.99 12.46
CA LYS A 41 -2.02 -15.72 12.81
C LYS A 41 -2.75 -15.14 11.60
N PRO A 42 -3.82 -15.76 11.09
CA PRO A 42 -4.56 -15.26 9.93
C PRO A 42 -4.94 -13.78 10.05
N GLU A 43 -5.46 -13.36 11.20
CA GLU A 43 -5.95 -12.01 11.46
C GLU A 43 -4.81 -10.99 11.39
N SER A 44 -3.64 -11.32 11.95
CA SER A 44 -2.45 -10.48 11.90
C SER A 44 -1.92 -10.34 10.47
N ILE A 45 -1.91 -11.42 9.69
CA ILE A 45 -1.45 -11.41 8.30
C ILE A 45 -2.42 -10.61 7.41
N GLN A 46 -3.72 -10.80 7.58
CA GLN A 46 -4.76 -10.05 6.86
C GLN A 46 -4.67 -8.55 7.18
N ALA A 47 -4.55 -8.19 8.46
CA ALA A 47 -4.37 -6.80 8.88
C ALA A 47 -3.11 -6.17 8.29
N LEU A 48 -2.00 -6.91 8.26
CA LEU A 48 -0.76 -6.44 7.68
C LEU A 48 -0.88 -6.19 6.18
N TYR A 49 -1.51 -7.09 5.43
CA TYR A 49 -1.77 -6.88 4.00
C TYR A 49 -2.73 -5.73 3.73
N MET A 50 -3.79 -5.56 4.53
CA MET A 50 -4.64 -4.37 4.46
C MET A 50 -3.82 -3.09 4.65
N ARG A 51 -2.90 -3.07 5.61
CA ARG A 51 -2.04 -1.91 5.84
C ARG A 51 -1.09 -1.64 4.68
N VAL A 52 -0.52 -2.68 4.07
CA VAL A 52 0.31 -2.55 2.86
C VAL A 52 -0.51 -1.97 1.69
N LEU A 53 -1.71 -2.48 1.46
CA LEU A 53 -2.60 -1.97 0.40
C LEU A 53 -3.01 -0.52 0.67
N HIS A 54 -3.29 -0.16 1.91
CA HIS A 54 -3.57 1.21 2.32
C HIS A 54 -2.39 2.15 2.05
N LEU A 55 -1.17 1.73 2.40
CA LEU A 55 0.06 2.50 2.17
C LEU A 55 0.30 2.76 0.67
N LEU A 56 0.03 1.77 -0.18
CA LEU A 56 0.34 1.82 -1.60
C LEU A 56 -0.74 2.49 -2.45
N TYR A 57 -2.00 2.17 -2.20
CA TYR A 57 -3.13 2.58 -3.04
C TYR A 57 -4.03 3.62 -2.37
N ARG A 58 -3.75 4.01 -1.12
CA ARG A 58 -4.66 4.80 -0.28
C ARG A 58 -6.04 4.13 -0.14
N PHE A 59 -6.06 2.80 -0.29
CA PHE A 59 -7.27 2.01 -0.15
C PHE A 59 -7.66 2.00 1.32
N ARG A 60 -8.78 2.65 1.67
CA ARG A 60 -9.21 2.75 3.06
C ARG A 60 -9.87 1.44 3.51
N PRO A 61 -9.75 1.07 4.80
CA PRO A 61 -10.39 -0.13 5.35
C PRO A 61 -11.87 -0.25 4.99
N GLU A 62 -12.60 0.87 5.03
CA GLU A 62 -14.03 0.95 4.69
C GLU A 62 -14.35 0.46 3.27
N LEU A 63 -13.39 0.55 2.33
CA LEU A 63 -13.57 0.12 0.95
C LEU A 63 -13.47 -1.40 0.78
N HIS A 64 -12.93 -2.13 1.76
CA HIS A 64 -12.82 -3.58 1.70
C HIS A 64 -14.18 -4.26 1.87
N SER A 65 -15.07 -3.68 2.68
CA SER A 65 -16.41 -4.19 2.95
C SER A 65 -17.45 -3.85 1.88
N MET A 66 -17.10 -3.07 0.85
CA MET A 66 -18.10 -2.63 -0.15
C MET A 66 -18.53 -3.77 -1.07
N VAL A 67 -19.84 -4.01 -1.11
CA VAL A 67 -20.47 -4.96 -2.03
C VAL A 67 -20.39 -4.38 -3.45
N PRO A 68 -19.83 -5.10 -4.43
CA PRO A 68 -19.90 -4.66 -5.81
C PRO A 68 -21.37 -4.60 -6.26
N LEU A 69 -21.77 -3.51 -6.93
CA LEU A 69 -23.14 -3.27 -7.39
C LEU A 69 -23.74 -4.41 -8.25
N LEU A 70 -22.88 -5.24 -8.83
CA LEU A 70 -23.26 -6.37 -9.68
C LEU A 70 -23.60 -7.65 -8.90
N VAL A 71 -23.37 -7.70 -7.59
CA VAL A 71 -23.64 -8.89 -6.77
C VAL A 71 -24.93 -8.68 -5.98
N ASN A 72 -26.00 -9.34 -6.40
CA ASN A 72 -27.27 -9.36 -5.67
C ASN A 72 -27.16 -10.36 -4.51
N ILE A 73 -26.59 -9.92 -3.39
CA ILE A 73 -26.46 -10.73 -2.17
C ILE A 73 -27.65 -10.45 -1.25
N ALA A 74 -28.38 -11.50 -0.89
CA ALA A 74 -29.39 -11.39 0.16
C ALA A 74 -28.71 -11.15 1.52
N ASN A 75 -29.18 -10.14 2.26
CA ASN A 75 -28.64 -9.74 3.56
C ASN A 75 -27.13 -9.41 3.56
N PRO A 76 -26.69 -8.36 2.84
CA PRO A 76 -25.27 -8.00 2.68
C PRO A 76 -24.50 -7.82 3.99
N GLN A 77 -25.19 -7.43 5.06
CA GLN A 77 -24.62 -7.23 6.40
C GLN A 77 -23.95 -8.49 6.98
N TYR A 78 -24.41 -9.69 6.61
CA TYR A 78 -23.79 -10.94 7.10
C TYR A 78 -22.54 -11.33 6.30
N HIS A 79 -22.28 -10.66 5.19
CA HIS A 79 -21.17 -10.98 4.29
C HIS A 79 -20.00 -10.00 4.40
N GLU A 80 -20.08 -9.02 5.30
CA GLU A 80 -19.10 -7.94 5.41
C GLU A 80 -17.66 -8.46 5.59
N ALA A 81 -17.44 -9.37 6.54
CA ALA A 81 -16.12 -9.95 6.80
C ALA A 81 -15.58 -10.74 5.58
N THR A 82 -16.45 -11.49 4.92
CA THR A 82 -16.10 -12.26 3.72
C THR A 82 -15.76 -11.34 2.55
N LEU A 83 -16.50 -10.23 2.38
CA LEU A 83 -16.23 -9.22 1.37
C LEU A 83 -14.88 -8.55 1.61
N ALA A 84 -14.57 -8.22 2.87
CA ALA A 84 -13.29 -7.63 3.23
C ALA A 84 -12.11 -8.55 2.88
N ILE A 85 -12.17 -9.82 3.25
CA ILE A 85 -11.13 -10.81 2.93
C ILE A 85 -11.01 -11.01 1.41
N THR A 86 -12.14 -11.08 0.70
CA THR A 86 -12.16 -11.22 -0.78
C THR A 86 -11.53 -10.00 -1.46
N SER A 87 -11.83 -8.80 -0.97
CA SER A 87 -11.24 -7.55 -1.44
C SER A 87 -9.72 -7.54 -1.26
N VAL A 88 -9.24 -7.91 -0.06
CA VAL A 88 -7.80 -8.06 0.22
C VAL A 88 -7.16 -9.07 -0.72
N PHE A 89 -7.76 -10.26 -0.88
CA PHE A 89 -7.27 -11.29 -1.79
C PHE A 89 -7.11 -10.79 -3.23
N MET A 90 -8.15 -10.16 -3.77
CA MET A 90 -8.17 -9.65 -5.14
C MET A 90 -7.13 -8.55 -5.36
N LEU A 91 -6.97 -7.65 -4.40
CA LEU A 91 -5.98 -6.57 -4.47
C LEU A 91 -4.56 -7.09 -4.31
N MET A 92 -4.32 -8.01 -3.37
CA MET A 92 -3.01 -8.65 -3.20
C MET A 92 -2.61 -9.45 -4.43
N ARG A 93 -3.53 -10.16 -5.10
CA ARG A 93 -3.24 -10.85 -6.36
C ARG A 93 -2.82 -9.92 -7.50
N LYS A 94 -3.28 -8.67 -7.49
CA LYS A 94 -2.84 -7.64 -8.46
C LYS A 94 -1.49 -7.05 -8.07
N PHE A 95 -1.25 -6.86 -6.78
CA PHE A 95 -0.05 -6.23 -6.25
C PHE A 95 1.17 -7.15 -6.22
N LEU A 96 1.03 -8.38 -5.73
CA LEU A 96 2.13 -9.31 -5.49
C LEU A 96 2.95 -9.70 -6.72
N PRO A 97 2.40 -9.75 -7.95
CA PRO A 97 3.22 -9.92 -9.16
C PRO A 97 4.28 -8.82 -9.33
N ILE A 98 4.02 -7.60 -8.84
CA ILE A 98 5.00 -6.49 -8.82
C ILE A 98 6.14 -6.78 -7.83
N CYS A 99 5.83 -7.53 -6.77
CA CYS A 99 6.81 -8.03 -5.81
C CYS A 99 7.45 -9.37 -6.24
N LEU A 100 7.17 -9.85 -7.46
CA LEU A 100 7.66 -11.13 -8.00
C LEU A 100 7.08 -12.37 -7.30
N VAL A 101 5.88 -12.25 -6.73
CA VAL A 101 5.09 -13.38 -6.20
C VAL A 101 3.83 -13.54 -7.05
N HIS A 102 3.77 -14.62 -7.85
CA HIS A 102 2.71 -14.82 -8.86
C HIS A 102 1.63 -15.82 -8.43
N ASP A 103 1.92 -16.67 -7.45
CA ASP A 103 1.13 -17.82 -7.03
C ASP A 103 0.36 -17.58 -5.72
N PHE A 104 0.02 -16.32 -5.41
CA PHE A 104 -0.73 -15.97 -4.20
C PHE A 104 -2.13 -16.59 -4.21
N SER A 105 -2.47 -17.33 -3.16
CA SER A 105 -3.74 -18.04 -3.04
C SER A 105 -4.53 -17.61 -1.80
N LEU A 106 -5.79 -18.02 -1.72
CA LEU A 106 -6.63 -17.72 -0.56
C LEU A 106 -6.11 -18.39 0.72
N SER A 107 -5.39 -19.52 0.61
CA SER A 107 -4.76 -20.16 1.78
C SER A 107 -3.69 -19.28 2.41
N ASP A 108 -3.04 -18.40 1.64
CA ASP A 108 -2.05 -17.46 2.17
C ASP A 108 -2.69 -16.39 3.10
N LEU A 109 -4.02 -16.27 3.11
CA LEU A 109 -4.80 -15.41 4.00
C LEU A 109 -5.52 -16.18 5.12
N LEU A 110 -6.12 -17.31 4.78
CA LEU A 110 -6.98 -18.06 5.71
C LEU A 110 -6.22 -19.07 6.56
N VAL A 111 -5.19 -19.70 5.99
CA VAL A 111 -4.37 -20.73 6.66
C VAL A 111 -2.89 -20.49 6.33
N PRO A 112 -2.35 -19.32 6.73
CA PRO A 112 -1.00 -18.91 6.35
C PRO A 112 0.04 -19.89 6.90
N LYS A 113 0.99 -20.28 6.04
CA LYS A 113 2.09 -21.18 6.41
C LYS A 113 3.36 -20.37 6.65
N LYS A 114 4.06 -20.65 7.76
CA LYS A 114 5.29 -19.95 8.18
C LYS A 114 6.22 -19.57 7.02
N GLN A 115 6.77 -20.56 6.30
CA GLN A 115 7.77 -20.29 5.28
C GLN A 115 7.21 -19.42 4.15
N ARG A 116 5.97 -19.70 3.73
CA ARG A 116 5.29 -18.99 2.66
C ARG A 116 5.01 -17.54 3.04
N THR A 117 4.51 -17.30 4.25
CA THR A 117 4.27 -15.96 4.79
C THR A 117 5.55 -15.15 4.87
N LEU A 118 6.64 -15.71 5.38
CA LEU A 118 7.93 -15.02 5.45
C LEU A 118 8.45 -14.66 4.04
N THR A 119 8.31 -15.55 3.06
CA THR A 119 8.69 -15.26 1.67
C THR A 119 7.87 -14.10 1.09
N ILE A 120 6.54 -14.11 1.24
CA ILE A 120 5.67 -13.05 0.74
C ILE A 120 6.01 -11.71 1.39
N LEU A 121 6.14 -11.69 2.72
CA LEU A 121 6.49 -10.47 3.45
C LEU A 121 7.88 -9.93 3.08
N SER A 122 8.83 -10.81 2.79
CA SER A 122 10.16 -10.44 2.29
C SER A 122 10.09 -9.80 0.90
N ALA A 123 9.26 -10.34 0.01
CA ALA A 123 9.01 -9.79 -1.31
C ALA A 123 8.43 -8.37 -1.22
N ILE A 124 7.44 -8.18 -0.33
CA ILE A 124 6.82 -6.87 -0.06
C ILE A 124 7.85 -5.90 0.52
N MET A 125 8.64 -6.32 1.51
CA MET A 125 9.70 -5.50 2.11
C MET A 125 10.70 -5.04 1.04
N ASN A 126 11.15 -5.94 0.16
CA ASN A 126 12.05 -5.62 -0.94
C ASN A 126 11.44 -4.57 -1.89
N TYR A 127 10.18 -4.74 -2.29
CA TYR A 127 9.48 -3.75 -3.11
C TYR A 127 9.34 -2.39 -2.41
N LEU A 128 9.01 -2.38 -1.13
CA LEU A 128 8.85 -1.13 -0.37
C LEU A 128 10.17 -0.37 -0.22
N HIS A 129 11.29 -1.08 -0.02
CA HIS A 129 12.62 -0.47 -0.06
C HIS A 129 12.91 0.16 -1.44
N PHE A 130 12.68 -0.59 -2.52
CA PHE A 130 12.83 -0.05 -3.87
C PHE A 130 11.96 1.19 -4.09
N ARG A 131 10.68 1.13 -3.71
CA ARG A 131 9.74 2.25 -3.82
C ARG A 131 10.23 3.47 -3.03
N LYS A 132 10.74 3.29 -1.81
CA LYS A 132 11.26 4.38 -0.97
C LYS A 132 12.41 5.10 -1.69
N LEU A 133 13.37 4.35 -2.24
CA LEU A 133 14.46 4.91 -3.04
C LEU A 133 13.96 5.66 -4.29
N ARG A 134 12.97 5.10 -5.00
CA ARG A 134 12.38 5.76 -6.16
C ARG A 134 11.59 7.02 -5.80
N MET A 135 10.93 7.06 -4.64
CA MET A 135 10.13 8.18 -4.19
C MET A 135 10.97 9.43 -3.92
N VAL A 136 12.22 9.30 -3.48
CA VAL A 136 13.15 10.44 -3.34
C VAL A 136 13.30 11.17 -4.67
N MET A 137 13.59 10.44 -5.75
CA MET A 137 13.73 11.00 -7.10
C MET A 137 12.42 11.60 -7.64
N ILE A 138 11.28 10.95 -7.39
CA ILE A 138 9.96 11.46 -7.82
C ILE A 138 9.63 12.76 -7.08
N HIS A 139 9.93 12.83 -5.78
CA HIS A 139 9.65 14.00 -4.96
C HIS A 139 10.45 15.21 -5.44
N GLU A 140 11.75 15.04 -5.71
CA GLU A 140 12.60 16.09 -6.28
C GLU A 140 12.00 16.68 -7.58
N LYS A 141 11.62 15.81 -8.52
CA LYS A 141 11.01 16.23 -9.79
C LYS A 141 9.66 16.94 -9.57
N THR A 142 8.86 16.44 -8.65
CA THR A 142 7.53 17.00 -8.34
C THR A 142 7.65 18.37 -7.66
N SER A 143 8.63 18.54 -6.78
CA SER A 143 8.93 19.82 -6.13
C SER A 143 9.40 20.87 -7.12
N LYS A 144 10.27 20.50 -8.07
CA LYS A 144 10.67 21.39 -9.17
C LYS A 144 9.48 21.80 -10.04
N LEU A 145 8.67 20.83 -10.46
CA LEU A 145 7.46 21.09 -11.25
C LEU A 145 6.50 22.06 -10.54
N ARG A 146 6.35 21.91 -9.23
CA ARG A 146 5.52 22.82 -8.41
C ARG A 146 6.08 24.24 -8.42
N ALA A 147 7.39 24.40 -8.19
CA ALA A 147 8.04 25.70 -8.21
C ALA A 147 7.90 26.39 -9.58
N ASP A 148 8.07 25.64 -10.67
CA ASP A 148 7.88 26.16 -12.03
C ASP A 148 6.42 26.60 -12.28
N ARG A 149 5.44 25.84 -11.77
CA ARG A 149 4.02 26.19 -11.85
C ARG A 149 3.70 27.45 -11.05
N ASP A 150 4.24 27.59 -9.85
CA ASP A 150 4.04 28.77 -9.00
C ASP A 150 4.64 30.03 -9.66
N ARG A 151 5.81 29.90 -10.29
CA ARG A 151 6.44 30.97 -11.07
C ARG A 151 5.58 31.37 -12.28
N LEU A 152 5.05 30.39 -13.02
CA LEU A 152 4.17 30.65 -14.15
C LEU A 152 2.90 31.40 -13.72
N GLN A 153 2.30 31.00 -12.59
CA GLN A 153 1.11 31.66 -12.04
C GLN A 153 1.41 33.11 -11.61
N ALA A 154 2.57 33.36 -11.01
CA ALA A 154 3.00 34.71 -10.65
C ALA A 154 3.20 35.60 -11.88
N LEU A 155 3.82 35.07 -12.95
CA LEU A 155 4.00 35.79 -14.22
C LEU A 155 2.65 36.12 -14.87
N HIS A 156 1.72 35.18 -14.96
CA HIS A 156 0.38 35.45 -15.50
C HIS A 156 -0.38 36.51 -14.70
N LYS A 157 -0.27 36.50 -13.38
CA LYS A 157 -0.85 37.54 -12.52
C LYS A 157 -0.24 38.91 -12.83
N GLY A 158 1.09 38.99 -12.92
CA GLY A 158 1.79 40.22 -13.28
C GLY A 158 1.41 40.77 -14.65
N ILE A 159 1.25 39.90 -15.66
CA ILE A 159 0.78 40.28 -16.99
C ILE A 159 -0.64 40.86 -16.92
N SER A 160 -1.56 40.20 -16.21
CA SER A 160 -2.94 40.66 -16.07
C SER A 160 -3.02 42.03 -15.36
N GLU A 161 -2.23 42.23 -14.30
CA GLU A 161 -2.18 43.51 -13.59
C GLU A 161 -1.60 44.64 -14.46
N ALA A 162 -0.55 44.35 -15.25
CA ALA A 162 0.02 45.31 -16.18
C ALA A 162 -0.97 45.70 -17.29
N GLN A 163 -1.72 44.73 -17.83
CA GLN A 163 -2.77 44.99 -18.83
C GLN A 163 -3.87 45.91 -18.28
N LYS A 164 -4.35 45.66 -17.06
CA LYS A 164 -5.34 46.54 -16.41
C LYS A 164 -4.82 47.96 -16.23
N LYS A 165 -3.54 48.13 -15.85
CA LYS A 165 -2.93 49.47 -15.72
C LYS A 165 -2.87 50.19 -17.06
N ILE A 166 -2.52 49.48 -18.14
CA ILE A 166 -2.51 50.06 -19.50
C ILE A 166 -3.92 50.50 -19.89
N GLU A 167 -4.95 49.70 -19.61
CA GLU A 167 -6.35 50.07 -19.89
C GLU A 167 -6.80 51.30 -19.11
N THR A 168 -6.40 51.45 -17.84
CA THR A 168 -6.76 52.64 -17.04
C THR A 168 -6.02 53.92 -17.45
N LEU A 169 -4.91 53.80 -18.19
CA LEU A 169 -4.12 54.93 -18.68
C LEU A 169 -4.50 55.35 -20.11
N LYS A 170 -5.40 54.60 -20.76
CA LYS A 170 -6.02 54.95 -22.05
C LYS A 170 -7.32 55.71 -21.83
#